data_AF-A0A382XW54-F1
#
_entry.id   AF-A0A382XW54-F1
#
_cell.length_a   1.000
_cell.length_b   1.000
_cell.length_c   1.000
_cell.angle_alpha   90.00
_cell.angle_beta   90.00
_cell.angle_gamma   90.00
#
_symmetry.space_group_name_H-M   'P 1'
#
loop_
_entity.id
_entity.type
_entity.pdbx_description
1 polymer ?
#
loop_
_entity_poly.entity_id
_entity_poly.type
_entity_poly.pdbx_seq_one_letter_code
_entity_poly.pdbx_strand_id
1 'polypeptide(L)'
;LAKKPRVLVLFDVGEPTSLDDDYTEDLKSPDWKTERHVLSALRKLGYPFAMLGVHDDTELIREMIDRYQPGVIFNMVEQFANSLGNEDRITSFLELQGVPVTGCGSTGITLCKDKVISKKILSYHNVRVPKFAVQQPGQLIEMRSGMNYPLIVKPAREEASYGISL
;
A
#
# COMPACT_ATOMS: atom_id res chain seq x y z
N LEU A 1 8.41 -10.60 31.64
CA LEU A 1 8.49 -10.31 30.19
C LEU A 1 7.13 -9.79 29.75
N ALA A 2 7.04 -8.64 29.08
CA ALA A 2 5.77 -8.13 28.57
C ALA A 2 5.15 -9.11 27.57
N LYS A 3 3.83 -9.28 27.60
CA LYS A 3 3.10 -10.14 26.66
C LYS A 3 3.22 -9.55 25.25
N LYS A 4 3.60 -10.37 24.26
CA LYS A 4 3.67 -9.93 22.86
C LYS A 4 2.28 -9.56 22.35
N PRO A 5 2.13 -8.46 21.59
CA PRO A 5 0.85 -8.08 21.00
C PRO A 5 0.39 -9.12 19.98
N ARG A 6 -0.94 -9.27 19.87
CA ARG A 6 -1.60 -9.98 18.77
C ARG A 6 -1.51 -9.15 17.50
N VAL A 7 -1.10 -9.75 16.39
CA VAL A 7 -0.92 -9.08 15.10
C VAL A 7 -2.04 -9.51 14.16
N LEU A 8 -2.85 -8.58 13.68
CA LEU A 8 -3.75 -8.84 12.56
C LEU A 8 -3.01 -8.47 11.28
N VAL A 9 -2.76 -9.45 10.41
CA VAL A 9 -2.12 -9.21 9.10
C VAL A 9 -3.23 -9.04 8.06
N LEU A 10 -3.26 -7.87 7.41
CA LEU A 10 -4.17 -7.58 6.32
C LEU A 10 -3.41 -7.54 5.00
N PHE A 11 -3.99 -8.11 3.95
CA PHE A 11 -3.47 -8.08 2.57
C PHE A 11 -4.65 -7.99 1.61
N ASP A 12 -4.47 -7.37 0.44
CA ASP A 12 -5.53 -7.36 -0.56
C ASP A 12 -5.62 -8.67 -1.34
N VAL A 13 -6.83 -9.01 -1.77
CA VAL A 13 -7.13 -10.18 -2.59
C VAL A 13 -7.90 -9.76 -3.84
N GLY A 14 -7.76 -10.54 -4.92
CA GLY A 14 -8.33 -10.21 -6.23
C GLY A 14 -9.84 -10.41 -6.35
N GLU A 15 -10.47 -11.04 -5.36
CA GLU A 15 -11.90 -11.36 -5.35
C GLU A 15 -12.50 -11.21 -3.95
N PRO A 16 -13.83 -11.05 -3.83
CA PRO A 16 -14.52 -11.00 -2.54
C PRO A 16 -14.17 -12.21 -1.66
N THR A 17 -14.10 -11.97 -0.35
CA THR A 17 -13.55 -12.90 0.64
C THR A 17 -14.43 -12.97 1.89
N SER A 18 -14.10 -13.87 2.82
CA SER A 18 -14.77 -14.04 4.10
C SER A 18 -13.79 -14.10 5.28
N LEU A 19 -14.32 -14.01 6.50
CA LEU A 19 -13.53 -14.05 7.74
C LEU A 19 -12.73 -15.33 7.94
N ASP A 20 -13.19 -16.45 7.38
CA ASP A 20 -12.65 -17.78 7.65
C ASP A 20 -12.01 -18.42 6.39
N ASP A 21 -11.73 -17.62 5.35
CA ASP A 21 -11.07 -18.10 4.14
C ASP A 21 -9.67 -18.67 4.43
N ASP A 22 -9.35 -19.79 3.78
CA ASP A 22 -8.08 -20.50 3.95
C ASP A 22 -7.10 -20.17 2.81
N TYR A 23 -6.09 -19.36 3.13
CA TYR A 23 -5.03 -18.94 2.22
C TYR A 23 -3.84 -19.92 2.14
N THR A 24 -3.97 -21.14 2.68
CA THR A 24 -2.85 -22.09 2.77
C THR A 24 -2.29 -22.48 1.39
N GLU A 25 -3.16 -22.65 0.39
CA GLU A 25 -2.71 -22.94 -0.97
C GLU A 25 -2.13 -21.69 -1.67
N ASP A 26 -2.76 -20.52 -1.50
CA ASP A 26 -2.27 -19.25 -2.05
C ASP A 26 -0.85 -18.95 -1.59
N LEU A 27 -0.55 -19.15 -0.30
CA LEU A 27 0.77 -18.95 0.30
C LEU A 27 1.88 -19.84 -0.30
N LYS A 28 1.54 -20.88 -1.05
CA LYS A 28 2.52 -21.69 -1.78
C LYS A 28 2.92 -21.03 -3.10
N SER A 29 2.05 -20.19 -3.67
CA SER A 29 2.30 -19.48 -4.92
C SER A 29 3.54 -18.58 -4.85
N PRO A 30 4.26 -18.36 -5.97
CA PRO A 30 5.28 -17.33 -6.09
C PRO A 30 4.76 -15.92 -5.81
N ASP A 31 3.49 -15.65 -6.13
CA ASP A 31 2.90 -14.31 -6.02
C ASP A 31 2.73 -13.89 -4.55
N TRP A 32 2.47 -14.86 -3.66
CA TRP A 32 2.28 -14.66 -2.23
C TRP A 32 3.57 -14.71 -1.41
N LYS A 33 4.70 -14.41 -2.06
CA LYS A 33 6.02 -14.52 -1.44
C LYS A 33 6.18 -13.53 -0.29
N THR A 34 5.62 -12.32 -0.41
CA THR A 34 5.74 -11.26 0.58
C THR A 34 5.01 -11.66 1.86
N GLU A 35 3.76 -12.07 1.74
CA GLU A 35 2.88 -12.54 2.81
C GLU A 35 3.54 -13.72 3.53
N ARG A 36 3.98 -14.73 2.77
CA ARG A 36 4.68 -15.88 3.33
C ARG A 36 5.92 -15.49 4.14
N HIS A 37 6.70 -14.51 3.67
CA HIS A 37 7.88 -14.04 4.40
C HIS A 37 7.50 -13.32 5.71
N VAL A 38 6.49 -12.45 5.68
CA VAL A 38 5.99 -11.74 6.87
C VAL A 38 5.46 -12.74 7.90
N LEU A 39 4.63 -13.69 7.49
CA LEU A 39 4.06 -14.71 8.38
C LEU A 39 5.13 -15.63 8.97
N SER A 40 6.12 -16.02 8.16
CA SER A 40 7.28 -16.79 8.62
C SER A 40 8.09 -16.02 9.68
N ALA A 41 8.30 -14.72 9.48
CA ALA A 41 8.99 -13.87 10.44
C ALA A 41 8.20 -13.74 11.75
N LEU A 42 6.89 -13.48 11.68
CA LEU A 42 6.01 -13.42 12.86
C LEU A 42 6.04 -14.72 13.66
N ARG A 43 5.97 -15.87 12.97
CA ARG A 43 6.06 -17.21 13.56
C ARG A 43 7.41 -17.44 14.23
N LYS A 44 8.52 -17.17 13.53
CA LYS A 44 9.89 -17.33 14.06
C LYS A 44 10.14 -16.44 15.28
N LEU A 45 9.58 -15.23 15.25
CA LEU A 45 9.65 -14.29 16.37
C LEU A 45 8.62 -14.60 17.46
N GLY A 46 7.71 -15.56 17.30
CA GLY A 46 6.74 -15.97 18.31
C GLY A 46 5.66 -14.92 18.60
N TYR A 47 5.28 -14.10 17.62
CA TYR A 47 4.10 -13.24 17.71
C TYR A 47 2.84 -14.06 17.40
N PRO A 48 1.78 -14.01 18.23
CA PRO A 48 0.49 -14.54 17.82
C PRO A 48 -0.08 -13.65 16.71
N PHE A 49 -0.55 -14.26 15.62
CA PHE A 49 -1.14 -13.54 14.51
C PHE A 49 -2.38 -14.22 13.94
N ALA A 50 -3.21 -13.44 13.26
CA ALA A 50 -4.28 -13.90 12.39
C ALA A 50 -4.19 -13.17 11.05
N MET A 51 -4.83 -13.72 10.03
CA MET A 51 -4.83 -13.20 8.66
C MET A 51 -6.24 -12.81 8.26
N LEU A 52 -6.37 -11.80 7.41
CA LEU A 52 -7.60 -11.46 6.73
C LEU A 52 -7.28 -10.88 5.36
N GLY A 53 -7.79 -11.50 4.31
CA GLY A 53 -7.83 -10.90 2.98
C GLY A 53 -8.84 -9.76 2.92
N VAL A 54 -8.53 -8.73 2.15
CA VAL A 54 -9.36 -7.53 1.99
C VAL A 54 -9.66 -7.34 0.51
N HIS A 55 -10.94 -7.15 0.17
CA HIS A 55 -11.35 -6.82 -1.19
C HIS A 55 -12.13 -5.51 -1.24
N ASP A 56 -13.44 -5.57 -1.09
CA ASP A 56 -14.39 -4.45 -1.23
C ASP A 56 -15.30 -4.27 -0.01
N ASP A 57 -15.15 -5.12 1.01
CA ASP A 57 -15.97 -5.08 2.22
C ASP A 57 -15.15 -4.66 3.46
N THR A 58 -15.43 -3.45 3.95
CA THR A 58 -14.84 -2.92 5.18
C THR A 58 -15.43 -3.54 6.46
N GLU A 59 -16.61 -4.16 6.40
CA GLU A 59 -17.26 -4.78 7.55
C GLU A 59 -16.44 -5.96 8.07
N LEU A 60 -15.89 -6.79 7.17
CA LEU A 60 -15.00 -7.90 7.52
C LEU A 60 -13.81 -7.46 8.38
N ILE A 61 -13.23 -6.29 8.09
CA ILE A 61 -12.11 -5.74 8.86
C ILE A 61 -12.55 -5.43 10.28
N ARG A 62 -13.70 -4.75 10.44
CA ARG A 62 -14.25 -4.40 11.75
C ARG A 62 -14.59 -5.66 12.54
N GLU A 63 -15.28 -6.61 11.92
CA GLU A 63 -15.63 -7.89 12.58
C GLU A 63 -14.39 -8.66 13.01
N MET A 64 -13.33 -8.67 12.20
CA MET A 64 -12.10 -9.33 12.55
C MET A 64 -11.35 -8.63 13.68
N ILE A 65 -11.36 -7.30 13.72
CA ILE A 65 -10.83 -6.52 14.86
C ILE A 65 -11.60 -6.87 16.14
N ASP A 66 -12.93 -6.91 16.08
CA ASP A 66 -13.79 -7.25 17.22
C ASP A 66 -13.57 -8.69 17.69
N ARG A 67 -13.47 -9.65 16.77
CA ARG A 67 -13.27 -11.08 17.04
C ARG A 67 -11.88 -11.38 17.57
N TYR A 68 -10.83 -10.86 16.93
CA TYR A 68 -9.45 -11.21 17.24
C TYR A 68 -8.81 -10.30 18.30
N GLN A 69 -9.32 -9.07 18.47
CA GLN A 69 -8.83 -8.05 19.40
C GLN A 69 -7.30 -7.82 19.24
N PRO A 70 -6.82 -7.45 18.04
CA PRO A 70 -5.40 -7.25 17.77
C PRO A 70 -4.84 -6.08 18.60
N GLY A 71 -3.56 -6.19 18.97
CA GLY A 71 -2.82 -5.06 19.54
C GLY A 71 -2.16 -4.18 18.47
N VAL A 72 -2.03 -4.70 17.25
CA VAL A 72 -1.48 -4.00 16.09
C VAL A 72 -1.99 -4.65 14.79
N ILE A 73 -2.22 -3.83 13.77
CA ILE A 73 -2.49 -4.26 12.41
C ILE A 73 -1.18 -4.17 11.61
N PHE A 74 -0.74 -5.29 11.05
CA PHE A 74 0.30 -5.31 10.04
C PHE A 74 -0.35 -5.11 8.67
N ASN A 75 -0.34 -3.87 8.17
CA ASN A 75 -1.02 -3.49 6.94
C ASN A 75 -0.15 -3.80 5.71
N MET A 76 -0.64 -4.68 4.83
CA MET A 76 -0.07 -4.99 3.51
C MET A 76 -1.08 -4.76 2.39
N VAL A 77 -2.16 -4.01 2.65
CA VAL A 77 -3.19 -3.72 1.65
C VAL A 77 -2.69 -2.61 0.72
N GLU A 78 -2.50 -2.92 -0.56
CA GLU A 78 -2.04 -1.96 -1.59
C GLU A 78 -3.20 -1.43 -2.45
N GLN A 79 -4.38 -2.07 -2.39
CA GLN A 79 -5.59 -1.68 -3.10
C GLN A 79 -6.87 -2.06 -2.35
N PHE A 80 -7.97 -1.42 -2.77
CA PHE A 80 -9.31 -1.75 -2.27
C PHE A 80 -10.32 -1.65 -3.41
N ALA A 81 -11.19 -2.66 -3.54
CA ALA A 81 -12.14 -2.83 -4.63
C ALA A 81 -11.47 -2.74 -6.02
N ASN A 82 -10.38 -3.49 -6.22
CA ASN A 82 -9.56 -3.50 -7.45
C ASN A 82 -9.03 -2.12 -7.88
N SER A 83 -8.81 -1.22 -6.91
CA SER A 83 -8.29 0.13 -7.18
C SER A 83 -7.07 0.45 -6.31
N LEU A 84 -5.91 0.55 -6.96
CA LEU A 84 -4.67 1.09 -6.38
C LEU A 84 -4.84 2.53 -5.86
N GLY A 85 -5.80 3.27 -6.43
CA GLY A 85 -6.11 4.64 -6.01
C GLY A 85 -6.85 4.73 -4.68
N ASN A 86 -7.24 3.60 -4.08
CA ASN A 86 -7.93 3.54 -2.79
C ASN A 86 -7.03 3.17 -1.61
N GLU A 87 -5.73 2.93 -1.81
CA GLU A 87 -4.79 2.57 -0.73
C GLU A 87 -4.80 3.58 0.44
N ASP A 88 -4.81 4.88 0.12
CA ASP A 88 -4.86 5.94 1.12
C ASP A 88 -6.22 5.97 1.86
N ARG A 89 -7.31 5.69 1.14
CA ARG A 89 -8.67 5.63 1.70
C ARG A 89 -8.83 4.46 2.66
N ILE A 90 -8.40 3.27 2.27
CA ILE A 90 -8.48 2.09 3.14
C ILE A 90 -7.55 2.26 4.35
N THR A 91 -6.36 2.82 4.17
CA THR A 91 -5.45 3.12 5.29
C THR A 91 -6.07 4.14 6.25
N SER A 92 -6.74 5.18 5.74
CA SER A 92 -7.48 6.14 6.57
C SER A 92 -8.58 5.46 7.38
N PHE A 93 -9.30 4.52 6.76
CA PHE A 93 -10.31 3.72 7.45
C PHE A 93 -9.70 2.86 8.57
N LEU A 94 -8.54 2.24 8.35
CA LEU A 94 -7.82 1.48 9.37
C LEU A 94 -7.39 2.36 10.55
N GLU A 95 -6.88 3.57 10.28
CA GLU A 95 -6.50 4.55 11.32
C GLU A 95 -7.69 4.91 12.22
N LEU A 96 -8.90 4.99 11.65
CA LEU A 96 -10.13 5.27 12.41
C LEU A 96 -10.57 4.14 13.32
N GLN A 97 -10.08 2.91 13.14
CA GLN A 97 -10.41 1.77 14.02
C GLN A 97 -9.74 1.88 15.40
N GLY A 98 -8.79 2.80 15.58
CA GLY A 98 -8.10 3.02 16.85
C GLY A 98 -7.08 1.93 17.23
N VAL A 99 -6.87 0.92 16.37
CA VAL A 99 -5.80 -0.06 16.51
C VAL A 99 -4.53 0.49 15.84
N PRO A 100 -3.35 0.44 16.48
CA PRO A 100 -2.11 0.85 15.83
C PRO A 100 -1.87 0.10 14.52
N VAL A 101 -1.51 0.82 13.45
CA VAL A 101 -1.28 0.27 12.11
C VAL A 101 0.20 0.43 11.73
N THR A 102 0.82 -0.60 11.17
CA THR A 102 2.19 -0.51 10.64
C THR A 102 2.24 0.20 9.29
N GLY A 103 3.39 0.80 8.98
CA GLY A 103 3.63 1.40 7.67
C GLY A 103 3.44 2.92 7.68
N CYS A 104 3.26 3.49 6.50
CA CYS A 104 2.94 4.91 6.38
C CYS A 104 1.46 5.13 6.67
N GLY A 105 1.13 6.23 7.34
CA GLY A 105 -0.26 6.66 7.46
C GLY A 105 -0.82 7.13 6.12
N SER A 106 -2.14 7.31 6.08
CA SER A 106 -2.91 7.72 4.90
C SER A 106 -2.34 8.94 4.19
N THR A 107 -1.99 9.98 4.94
CA THR A 107 -1.38 11.20 4.40
C THR A 107 -0.04 10.91 3.73
N GLY A 108 0.78 10.06 4.32
CA GLY A 108 2.07 9.67 3.74
C GLY A 108 1.89 8.97 2.39
N ILE A 109 0.93 8.06 2.32
CA ILE A 109 0.56 7.34 1.08
C ILE A 109 0.10 8.33 0.02
N THR A 110 -0.84 9.23 0.33
CA THR A 110 -1.34 10.25 -0.61
C THR A 110 -0.21 11.11 -1.19
N LEU A 111 0.73 11.56 -0.35
CA LEU A 111 1.86 12.39 -0.78
C LEU A 111 2.85 11.62 -1.65
N CYS A 112 3.10 10.35 -1.32
CA CYS A 112 4.10 9.50 -1.98
C CYS A 112 3.59 8.88 -3.30
N LYS A 113 2.30 8.53 -3.40
CA LYS A 113 1.73 7.94 -4.62
C LYS A 113 1.72 8.92 -5.79
N ASP A 114 1.55 10.21 -5.52
CA ASP A 114 1.65 11.25 -6.56
C ASP A 114 3.09 11.77 -6.71
N LYS A 115 3.76 11.31 -7.78
CA LYS A 115 5.15 11.67 -8.09
C LYS A 115 5.35 13.16 -8.33
N VAL A 116 4.30 13.89 -8.73
CA VAL A 116 4.35 15.35 -8.92
C VAL A 116 4.39 16.03 -7.56
N ILE A 117 3.46 15.67 -6.67
CA ILE A 117 3.37 16.23 -5.32
C ILE A 117 4.65 15.91 -4.53
N SER A 118 5.07 14.64 -4.51
CA SER A 118 6.31 14.19 -3.89
C SER A 118 7.51 15.04 -4.31
N LYS A 119 7.73 15.21 -5.62
CA LYS A 119 8.86 16.00 -6.14
C LYS A 119 8.77 17.47 -5.75
N LYS A 120 7.58 18.07 -5.73
CA LYS A 120 7.40 19.45 -5.29
C LYS A 120 7.77 19.63 -3.82
N ILE A 121 7.31 18.73 -2.94
CA ILE A 121 7.63 18.76 -1.50
C ILE A 121 9.13 18.57 -1.26
N LEU A 122 9.73 17.56 -1.90
CA LEU A 122 11.17 17.32 -1.81
C LEU A 122 11.98 18.53 -2.30
N SER A 123 11.58 19.14 -3.42
CA SER A 123 12.24 20.35 -3.94
C SER A 123 12.12 21.53 -2.98
N TYR A 124 10.96 21.73 -2.36
CA TYR A 124 10.74 22.78 -1.36
C TYR A 124 11.70 22.64 -0.17
N HIS A 125 12.01 21.40 0.24
CA HIS A 125 12.99 21.10 1.29
C HIS A 125 14.44 20.96 0.77
N ASN A 126 14.75 21.43 -0.44
CA ASN A 126 16.08 21.36 -1.06
C ASN A 126 16.63 19.93 -1.25
N VAL A 127 15.78 18.92 -1.26
CA VAL A 127 16.16 17.55 -1.65
C VAL A 127 16.22 17.48 -3.17
N ARG A 128 17.35 17.02 -3.71
CA ARG A 128 17.56 16.90 -5.16
C ARG A 128 16.57 15.93 -5.77
N VAL A 129 15.81 16.40 -6.77
CA VAL A 129 14.93 15.58 -7.60
C VAL A 129 15.21 15.82 -9.08
N PRO A 130 14.91 14.86 -9.98
CA PRO A 130 15.02 15.10 -11.41
C PRO A 130 14.10 16.24 -11.84
N LYS A 131 14.61 17.15 -12.68
CA LYS A 131 13.79 18.14 -13.39
C LYS A 131 12.64 17.41 -14.09
N PHE A 132 11.45 17.98 -14.03
CA PHE A 132 10.25 17.34 -14.57
C PHE A 132 9.27 18.37 -15.11
N ALA A 133 8.46 17.92 -16.06
CA ALA A 133 7.24 18.61 -16.50
C ALA A 133 6.05 17.69 -16.22
N VAL A 134 4.86 18.28 -16.09
CA VAL A 134 3.60 17.54 -15.90
C VAL A 134 2.75 17.79 -17.13
N GLN A 135 2.28 16.71 -17.73
CA GLN A 135 1.49 16.76 -18.95
C GLN A 135 0.10 16.21 -18.68
N GLN A 136 -0.93 16.97 -19.05
CA GLN A 136 -2.31 16.48 -19.02
C GLN A 136 -2.62 15.70 -20.30
N PRO A 137 -3.46 14.65 -20.23
CA PRO A 137 -3.93 13.95 -21.42
C PRO A 137 -4.53 14.90 -22.45
N GLY A 138 -4.20 14.67 -23.73
CA GLY A 138 -4.77 15.44 -24.85
C GLY A 138 -4.16 16.81 -25.12
N GLN A 139 -3.15 17.25 -24.37
CA GLN A 139 -2.41 18.48 -24.71
C GLN A 139 -1.02 18.15 -25.27
N LEU A 140 -0.54 18.97 -26.21
CA LEU A 140 0.80 18.85 -26.78
C LEU A 140 1.85 19.25 -25.73
N ILE A 141 3.00 18.58 -25.76
CA ILE A 141 4.10 18.87 -24.85
C ILE A 141 4.86 20.11 -25.30
N GLU A 142 4.93 21.11 -24.42
CA GLU A 142 5.89 22.20 -24.55
C GLU A 142 7.15 21.85 -23.76
N MET A 143 8.22 21.53 -24.48
CA MET A 143 9.51 21.21 -23.88
C MET A 143 10.12 22.47 -23.27
N ARG A 144 10.13 22.53 -21.94
CA ARG A 144 10.78 23.63 -21.21
C ARG A 144 12.29 23.60 -21.45
N SER A 145 12.89 24.79 -21.51
CA SER A 145 14.34 24.98 -21.62
C SER A 145 15.10 24.18 -20.56
N GLY A 146 16.08 23.38 -20.98
CA GLY A 146 16.93 22.58 -20.09
C GLY A 146 16.41 21.17 -19.78
N MET A 147 15.36 20.71 -20.47
CA MET A 147 15.04 19.28 -20.59
C MET A 147 15.67 18.73 -21.88
N ASN A 148 16.80 18.05 -21.75
CA ASN A 148 17.53 17.43 -22.86
C ASN A 148 17.32 15.92 -22.86
N TYR A 149 17.32 15.30 -24.03
CA TYR A 149 17.27 13.84 -24.17
C TYR A 149 18.54 13.18 -23.61
N PRO A 150 18.45 11.92 -23.12
CA PRO A 150 17.22 11.09 -23.01
C PRO A 150 16.29 11.53 -21.87
N LEU A 151 14.99 11.31 -22.03
CA LEU A 151 13.95 11.68 -21.06
C LEU A 151 13.11 10.46 -20.70
N ILE A 152 12.62 10.42 -19.45
CA ILE A 152 11.74 9.35 -18.99
C ILE A 152 10.31 9.89 -18.91
N VAL A 153 9.39 9.24 -19.62
CA VAL A 153 7.94 9.46 -19.49
C VAL A 153 7.38 8.42 -18.53
N LYS A 154 6.52 8.85 -17.60
CA LYS A 154 5.81 7.95 -16.69
C LYS A 154 4.50 8.55 -16.21
N PRO A 155 3.48 7.73 -15.91
CA PRO A 155 2.27 8.19 -15.24
C PRO A 155 2.59 8.81 -13.87
N ALA A 156 1.83 9.84 -13.49
CA ALA A 156 2.05 10.55 -12.23
C ALA A 156 1.76 9.69 -11.00
N ARG A 157 0.75 8.80 -11.10
CA ARG A 157 0.17 8.05 -9.97
C ARG A 157 0.29 6.54 -10.08
N GLU A 158 0.92 6.04 -11.14
CA GLU A 158 1.02 4.59 -11.38
C GLU A 158 2.30 3.98 -10.83
N GLU A 159 2.28 2.69 -10.55
CA GLU A 159 3.37 1.96 -9.90
C GLU A 159 3.85 0.77 -10.73
N ALA A 160 4.71 -0.08 -10.14
CA ALA A 160 5.28 -1.26 -10.81
C ALA A 160 5.94 -1.02 -12.18
N SER A 161 6.48 0.19 -12.41
CA SER A 161 7.01 0.64 -13.70
C SER A 161 6.00 0.64 -14.87
N TYR A 162 4.70 0.53 -14.57
CA TYR A 162 3.66 0.54 -15.58
C TYR A 162 3.61 1.88 -16.31
N GLY A 163 3.53 1.83 -17.64
CA GLY A 163 3.48 3.01 -18.51
C GLY A 163 4.79 3.83 -18.58
N ILE A 164 5.92 3.31 -18.10
CA ILE A 164 7.23 3.98 -18.27
C ILE A 164 7.73 3.83 -19.71
N SER A 165 8.23 4.92 -20.30
CA SER A 165 8.96 4.95 -21.57
C SER A 165 10.25 5.77 -21.48
N LEU A 166 11.24 5.38 -22.28
CA LEU A 166 12.53 6.07 -22.48
C LEU A 166 12.55 6.90 -23.77
#